data_AF-A0A2E7MRJ0-F1
#
_entry.id   AF-A0A2E7MRJ0-F1
#
_cell.length_a   1.000
_cell.length_b   1.000
_cell.length_c   1.000
_cell.angle_alpha   90.00
_cell.angle_beta   90.00
_cell.angle_gamma   90.00
#
_symmetry.space_group_name_H-M   'P 1'
#
loop_
_entity.id
_entity.type
_entity.pdbx_description
1 polymer ?
#
loop_
_entity_poly.entity_id
_entity_poly.type
_entity_poly.pdbx_seq_one_letter_code
_entity_poly.pdbx_strand_id
1 'polypeptide(L)'
;MIRRIRLDSELIRRGIAATQIEVESLIAAKKVQVNGSFAATSAQLVLRSDSLELVSEKDDYVSRGGHKLAHALSAFCINPDGLDCVDVGASTGGFTDCLLQNRALTVTTIDVGYGILHERLVNDARVEVYERLNIRDAVATFDGKVFQLLVADLSFISLRLVLEDLVALCKEGASLVLLVKPQFESSHEEASQARGVIRDPRVWERTLREVAEEAARVGAPLQEMAVSPLAGAKGNREFFFHLIKGAKKQFVDVSKELRSMKLNLQ
;
A
#
# COMPACT_ATOMS: atom_id res chain seq x y z
N MET A 1 -26.60 11.59 1.56
CA MET A 1 -25.81 12.84 1.69
C MET A 1 -24.46 12.47 2.31
N ILE A 2 -23.35 12.78 1.64
CA ILE A 2 -22.01 12.45 2.15
C ILE A 2 -21.70 13.36 3.33
N ARG A 3 -21.70 12.82 4.55
CA ARG A 3 -21.50 13.60 5.78
C ARG A 3 -20.00 13.77 6.05
N ARG A 4 -19.52 15.00 5.92
CA ARG A 4 -18.19 15.43 6.36
C ARG A 4 -18.21 15.74 7.86
N ILE A 5 -17.11 15.45 8.55
CA ILE A 5 -16.92 15.64 9.99
C ILE A 5 -15.57 16.28 10.23
N ARG A 6 -15.39 16.95 11.38
CA ARG A 6 -14.10 17.54 11.73
C ARG A 6 -13.06 16.46 12.00
N LEU A 7 -11.84 16.71 11.56
CA LEU A 7 -10.69 15.81 11.72
C LEU A 7 -10.43 15.48 13.19
N ASP A 8 -10.46 16.47 14.09
CA ASP A 8 -10.29 16.25 15.53
C ASP A 8 -11.26 15.20 16.10
N SER A 9 -12.53 15.36 15.77
CA SER A 9 -13.61 14.49 16.20
C SER A 9 -13.43 13.09 15.65
N GLU A 10 -12.94 12.97 14.41
CA GLU A 10 -12.72 11.68 13.77
C GLU A 10 -11.47 10.97 14.29
N LEU A 11 -10.37 11.69 14.55
CA LEU A 11 -9.16 11.13 15.17
C LEU A 11 -9.45 10.58 16.56
N ILE A 12 -10.20 11.33 17.38
CA ILE A 12 -10.63 10.88 18.72
C ILE A 12 -11.58 9.69 18.61
N ARG A 13 -12.56 9.76 17.71
CA ARG A 13 -13.52 8.65 17.50
C ARG A 13 -12.82 7.37 17.05
N ARG A 14 -11.75 7.46 16.26
CA ARG A 14 -10.93 6.32 15.82
C ARG A 14 -9.93 5.85 16.88
N GLY A 15 -9.83 6.53 18.03
CA GLY A 15 -8.84 6.24 19.06
C GLY A 15 -7.40 6.55 18.64
N ILE A 16 -7.21 7.40 17.63
CA ILE A 16 -5.90 7.82 17.13
C ILE A 16 -5.29 8.87 18.07
N ALA A 17 -6.12 9.71 18.68
CA ALA A 17 -5.75 10.64 19.75
C ALA A 17 -6.78 10.56 20.87
N ALA A 18 -6.38 10.78 22.12
CA ALA A 18 -7.27 10.74 23.28
C ALA A 18 -8.01 12.06 23.50
N THR A 19 -7.41 13.21 23.13
CA THR A 19 -7.98 14.53 23.40
C THR A 19 -7.84 15.49 22.22
N GLN A 20 -8.63 16.57 22.21
CA GLN A 20 -8.56 17.61 21.18
C GLN A 20 -7.23 18.37 21.23
N ILE A 21 -6.69 18.60 22.44
CA ILE A 21 -5.37 19.21 22.66
C ILE A 21 -4.27 18.34 22.05
N GLU A 22 -4.35 17.03 22.24
CA GLU A 22 -3.43 16.08 21.61
C GLU A 22 -3.52 16.13 20.09
N VAL A 23 -4.72 16.20 19.51
CA VAL A 23 -4.88 16.38 18.04
C VAL A 23 -4.16 17.63 17.55
N GLU A 24 -4.36 18.78 18.21
CA GLU A 24 -3.72 20.03 17.81
C GLU A 24 -2.19 19.94 17.90
N SER A 25 -1.68 19.33 18.98
CA SER A 25 -0.24 19.07 19.14
C SER A 25 0.30 18.16 18.03
N LEU A 26 -0.42 17.11 17.66
CA LEU A 26 0.00 16.18 16.60
C LEU A 26 -0.04 16.86 15.22
N ILE A 27 -1.04 17.69 14.95
CA ILE A 27 -1.11 18.44 13.69
C ILE A 27 0.02 19.47 13.60
N ALA A 28 0.28 20.22 14.68
CA ALA A 28 1.39 21.17 14.76
C ALA A 28 2.75 20.49 14.53
N ALA A 29 2.91 19.27 15.04
CA ALA A 29 4.11 18.46 14.84
C ALA A 29 4.17 17.76 13.47
N LYS A 30 3.24 18.03 12.53
CA LYS A 30 3.09 17.31 11.26
C LYS A 30 3.05 15.79 11.45
N LYS A 31 2.33 15.32 12.48
CA LYS A 31 2.18 13.90 12.80
C LYS A 31 0.83 13.32 12.37
N VAL A 32 -0.07 14.11 11.81
CA VAL A 32 -1.37 13.61 11.34
C VAL A 32 -1.44 13.70 9.82
N GLN A 33 -1.78 12.60 9.15
CA GLN A 33 -2.06 12.56 7.73
C GLN A 33 -3.51 12.22 7.45
N VAL A 34 -4.08 12.89 6.45
CA VAL A 34 -5.40 12.65 5.87
C VAL A 34 -5.19 12.27 4.40
N ASN A 35 -5.56 11.05 4.00
CA ASN A 35 -5.37 10.53 2.64
C ASN A 35 -3.93 10.70 2.12
N GLY A 36 -2.93 10.47 2.98
CA GLY A 36 -1.52 10.61 2.61
C GLY A 36 -1.02 12.06 2.52
N SER A 37 -1.82 13.06 2.88
CA SER A 37 -1.35 14.46 3.00
C SER A 37 -1.37 14.90 4.46
N PHE A 38 -0.40 15.67 4.91
CA PHE A 38 -0.44 16.20 6.27
C PHE A 38 -1.68 17.06 6.51
N ALA A 39 -2.32 16.84 7.65
CA ALA A 39 -3.49 17.59 8.06
C ALA A 39 -3.15 19.07 8.17
N ALA A 40 -3.97 19.93 7.55
CA ALA A 40 -3.74 21.36 7.61
C ALA A 40 -4.17 21.96 8.95
N THR A 41 -5.32 21.51 9.48
CA THR A 41 -5.89 22.00 10.75
C THR A 41 -6.75 20.91 11.41
N SER A 42 -6.95 21.01 12.73
CA SER A 42 -7.86 20.14 13.49
C SER A 42 -9.32 20.25 13.03
N ALA A 43 -9.69 21.40 12.47
CA ALA A 43 -11.02 21.69 11.94
C ALA A 43 -11.25 21.18 10.50
N GLN A 44 -10.22 20.66 9.82
CA GLN A 44 -10.33 20.13 8.46
C GLN A 44 -11.50 19.14 8.38
N LEU A 45 -12.35 19.32 7.36
CA LEU A 45 -13.48 18.44 7.13
C LEU A 45 -13.02 17.19 6.38
N VAL A 46 -13.20 16.04 7.01
CA VAL A 46 -12.86 14.73 6.46
C VAL A 46 -14.10 13.87 6.28
N LEU A 47 -14.04 12.96 5.32
CA LEU A 47 -14.97 11.86 5.22
C LEU A 47 -14.59 10.79 6.23
N ARG A 48 -15.60 10.06 6.73
CA ARG A 48 -15.33 8.80 7.44
C ARG A 48 -14.60 7.78 6.57
N SER A 49 -14.59 7.97 5.26
CA SER A 49 -13.83 7.17 4.32
C SER A 49 -12.37 7.56 4.19
N ASP A 50 -11.98 8.75 4.64
CA ASP A 50 -10.60 9.22 4.48
C ASP A 50 -9.65 8.39 5.33
N SER A 51 -8.48 8.08 4.79
CA SER A 51 -7.36 7.52 5.54
C SER A 51 -6.90 8.56 6.55
N LEU A 52 -6.78 8.17 7.82
CA LEU A 52 -6.24 9.01 8.88
C LEU A 52 -5.09 8.27 9.54
N GLU A 53 -3.92 8.88 9.56
CA GLU A 53 -2.69 8.22 10.00
C GLU A 53 -1.91 9.11 10.95
N LEU A 54 -1.28 8.47 11.95
CA LEU A 54 -0.38 9.10 12.90
C LEU A 54 1.05 8.72 12.50
N VAL A 55 1.87 9.72 12.19
CA VAL A 55 3.30 9.56 11.96
C VAL A 55 3.98 9.62 13.32
N SER A 56 4.60 8.52 13.74
CA SER A 56 5.33 8.44 15.00
C SER A 56 6.79 8.86 14.79
N GLU A 57 7.33 9.66 15.71
CA GLU A 57 8.76 10.04 15.74
C GLU A 57 9.67 8.88 16.19
N LYS A 58 9.08 7.79 16.70
CA LYS A 58 9.79 6.58 17.14
C LYS A 58 9.74 5.44 16.12
N ASP A 59 9.05 5.64 14.99
CA ASP A 59 8.94 4.61 13.96
C ASP A 59 10.19 4.68 13.09
N ASP A 60 10.75 3.51 12.76
CA ASP A 60 11.89 3.39 11.87
C ASP A 60 11.61 4.03 10.50
N TYR A 61 10.34 4.19 10.11
CA TYR A 61 9.90 4.68 8.81
C TYR A 61 9.00 5.92 8.86
N VAL A 62 8.92 6.68 7.75
CA VAL A 62 8.06 7.90 7.62
C VAL A 62 6.56 7.63 7.73
N SER A 63 6.14 6.39 7.61
CA SER A 63 4.75 5.96 7.83
C SER A 63 4.67 4.48 8.18
N ARG A 64 3.52 4.05 8.69
CA ARG A 64 3.22 2.64 8.99
C ARG A 64 3.35 1.72 7.78
N GLY A 65 3.27 2.27 6.57
CA GLY A 65 3.53 1.53 5.33
C GLY A 65 4.89 0.84 5.36
N GLY A 66 5.93 1.50 5.90
CA GLY A 66 7.27 0.90 5.99
C GLY A 66 7.30 -0.39 6.81
N HIS A 67 6.58 -0.44 7.94
CA HIS A 67 6.48 -1.66 8.74
C HIS A 67 5.72 -2.78 8.04
N LYS A 68 4.72 -2.45 7.21
CA LYS A 68 4.03 -3.45 6.39
C LYS A 68 4.97 -4.06 5.37
N LEU A 69 5.73 -3.23 4.64
CA LEU A 69 6.67 -3.72 3.63
C LEU A 69 7.83 -4.49 4.27
N ALA A 70 8.38 -4.03 5.39
CA ALA A 70 9.44 -4.74 6.11
C ALA A 70 9.01 -6.16 6.49
N HIS A 71 7.76 -6.34 6.95
CA HIS A 71 7.19 -7.65 7.21
C HIS A 71 7.10 -8.51 5.94
N ALA A 72 6.62 -7.95 4.82
CA ALA A 72 6.52 -8.66 3.56
C ALA A 72 7.90 -9.09 3.01
N LEU A 73 8.89 -8.20 3.02
CA LEU A 73 10.25 -8.50 2.58
C LEU A 73 10.87 -9.63 3.42
N SER A 74 10.69 -9.58 4.74
CA SER A 74 11.14 -10.65 5.63
C SER A 74 10.40 -11.96 5.40
N ALA A 75 9.08 -11.93 5.19
CA ALA A 75 8.26 -13.12 4.98
C ALA A 75 8.63 -13.84 3.68
N PHE A 76 8.90 -13.09 2.61
CA PHE A 76 9.23 -13.61 1.29
C PHE A 76 10.74 -13.75 1.04
N CYS A 77 11.57 -13.47 2.05
CA CYS A 77 13.04 -13.51 1.94
C CYS A 77 13.60 -12.67 0.78
N ILE A 78 13.00 -11.50 0.51
CA ILE A 78 13.41 -10.58 -0.55
C ILE A 78 14.41 -9.58 0.01
N ASN A 79 15.58 -9.47 -0.63
CA ASN A 79 16.61 -8.50 -0.28
C ASN A 79 16.68 -7.35 -1.32
N PRO A 80 16.33 -6.10 -0.95
CA PRO A 80 16.46 -4.94 -1.82
C PRO A 80 17.91 -4.44 -2.05
N ASP A 81 18.89 -4.91 -1.29
CA ASP A 81 20.27 -4.39 -1.33
C ASP A 81 20.84 -4.37 -2.75
N GLY A 82 21.24 -3.18 -3.21
CA GLY A 82 21.81 -2.97 -4.55
C GLY A 82 20.81 -3.05 -5.72
N LEU A 83 19.51 -3.16 -5.47
CA LEU A 83 18.49 -3.23 -6.54
C LEU A 83 17.98 -1.85 -6.95
N ASP A 84 17.66 -1.71 -8.24
CA ASP A 84 16.79 -0.62 -8.73
C ASP A 84 15.34 -0.97 -8.45
N CYS A 85 14.71 -0.21 -7.57
CA CYS A 85 13.34 -0.43 -7.12
C CYS A 85 12.37 0.61 -7.67
N VAL A 86 11.10 0.23 -7.77
CA VAL A 86 9.99 1.16 -8.02
C VAL A 86 8.89 0.99 -6.96
N ASP A 87 8.43 2.11 -6.40
CA ASP A 87 7.35 2.19 -5.42
C ASP A 87 6.12 2.87 -6.05
N VAL A 88 5.07 2.08 -6.29
CA VAL A 88 3.85 2.55 -6.95
C VAL A 88 2.75 2.82 -5.93
N GLY A 89 2.28 4.06 -5.87
CA GLY A 89 1.45 4.57 -4.77
C GLY A 89 2.28 4.95 -3.56
N ALA A 90 3.45 5.56 -3.78
CA ALA A 90 4.43 5.86 -2.74
C ALA A 90 3.84 6.67 -1.57
N SER A 91 2.81 7.47 -1.83
CA SER A 91 2.14 8.31 -0.84
C SER A 91 3.15 9.15 -0.06
N THR A 92 3.23 8.98 1.26
CA THR A 92 4.19 9.69 2.09
C THR A 92 5.57 9.05 2.13
N GLY A 93 5.71 7.88 1.51
CA GLY A 93 6.97 7.22 1.22
C GLY A 93 7.35 6.12 2.19
N GLY A 94 6.39 5.51 2.90
CA GLY A 94 6.69 4.44 3.87
C GLY A 94 7.39 3.24 3.23
N PHE A 95 6.94 2.80 2.05
CA PHE A 95 7.56 1.71 1.30
C PHE A 95 8.93 2.13 0.75
N THR A 96 9.02 3.29 0.11
CA THR A 96 10.27 3.91 -0.34
C THR A 96 11.34 3.94 0.75
N ASP A 97 10.99 4.44 1.94
CA ASP A 97 11.91 4.53 3.07
C ASP A 97 12.37 3.15 3.58
N CYS A 98 11.45 2.17 3.60
CA CYS A 98 11.80 0.79 3.90
C CYS A 98 12.81 0.22 2.89
N LEU A 99 12.64 0.48 1.59
CA LEU A 99 13.58 0.05 0.56
C LEU A 99 14.95 0.71 0.73
N LEU A 100 14.99 2.02 0.98
CA LEU A 100 16.24 2.77 1.17
C LEU A 100 17.04 2.32 2.39
N GLN A 101 16.35 2.03 3.50
CA GLN A 101 16.98 1.49 4.72
C GLN A 101 17.47 0.07 4.53
N ASN A 102 16.83 -0.70 3.66
CA ASN A 102 17.30 -2.00 3.18
C ASN A 102 18.25 -1.88 1.97
N ARG A 103 18.89 -0.73 1.81
CA ARG A 103 20.03 -0.50 0.90
C ARG A 103 19.71 -0.67 -0.58
N ALA A 104 18.46 -0.43 -0.99
CA ALA A 104 18.14 -0.25 -2.41
C ALA A 104 19.09 0.75 -3.06
N LEU A 105 19.54 0.45 -4.28
CA LEU A 105 20.47 1.30 -5.03
C LEU A 105 19.78 2.59 -5.44
N THR A 106 18.59 2.46 -6.03
CA THR A 106 17.69 3.55 -6.38
C THR A 106 16.26 3.18 -6.07
N VAL A 107 15.42 4.18 -5.80
CA VAL A 107 13.97 4.00 -5.67
C VAL A 107 13.27 5.06 -6.53
N THR A 108 12.62 4.62 -7.61
CA THR A 108 11.72 5.48 -8.39
C THR A 108 10.32 5.42 -7.76
N THR A 109 9.75 6.57 -7.41
CA THR A 109 8.40 6.64 -6.81
C THR A 109 7.39 7.12 -7.85
N ILE A 110 6.22 6.47 -7.91
CA ILE A 110 5.10 6.86 -8.74
C ILE A 110 3.90 7.15 -7.85
N ASP A 111 3.32 8.33 -7.96
CA ASP A 111 2.06 8.64 -7.31
C ASP A 111 1.18 9.57 -8.16
N VAL A 112 -0.14 9.43 -8.01
CA VAL A 112 -1.13 10.31 -8.65
C VAL A 112 -1.32 11.62 -7.87
N GLY A 113 -0.91 11.65 -6.60
CA GLY A 113 -0.89 12.83 -5.75
C GLY A 113 0.27 13.78 -6.08
N TYR A 114 0.33 14.89 -5.34
CA TYR A 114 1.32 15.96 -5.52
C TYR A 114 1.74 16.52 -4.17
N GLY A 115 3.04 16.70 -3.96
CA GLY A 115 3.65 17.23 -2.74
C GLY A 115 3.40 16.39 -1.49
N ILE A 116 3.23 15.08 -1.64
CA ILE A 116 2.85 14.19 -0.52
C ILE A 116 4.03 13.40 0.06
N LEU A 117 5.09 13.18 -0.73
CA LEU A 117 6.27 12.44 -0.30
C LEU A 117 7.01 13.20 0.81
N HIS A 118 7.48 12.50 1.83
CA HIS A 118 8.17 13.13 2.96
C HIS A 118 9.47 13.83 2.51
N GLU A 119 9.75 15.03 3.03
CA GLU A 119 10.87 15.90 2.59
C GLU A 119 12.22 15.19 2.60
N ARG A 120 12.49 14.34 3.61
CA ARG A 120 13.74 13.57 3.69
C ARG A 120 13.95 12.61 2.50
N LEU A 121 12.87 12.08 1.95
CA LEU A 121 12.92 11.16 0.81
C LEU A 121 13.06 11.93 -0.49
N VAL A 122 12.35 13.05 -0.62
CA VAL A 122 12.51 13.98 -1.76
C VAL A 122 13.95 14.46 -1.88
N ASN A 123 14.65 14.65 -0.76
CA ASN A 123 16.04 15.11 -0.73
C ASN A 123 17.08 13.97 -0.76
N ASP A 124 16.69 12.69 -0.78
CA ASP A 124 17.62 11.57 -0.89
C ASP A 124 18.05 11.39 -2.35
N ALA A 125 19.35 11.42 -2.61
CA ALA A 125 19.91 11.32 -3.97
C ALA A 125 19.61 9.99 -4.69
N ARG A 126 19.15 8.97 -3.96
CA ARG A 126 18.74 7.67 -4.52
C ARG A 126 17.29 7.65 -4.97
N VAL A 127 16.51 8.69 -4.69
CA VAL A 127 15.08 8.75 -4.95
C VAL A 127 14.79 9.59 -6.19
N GLU A 128 14.01 9.02 -7.11
CA GLU A 128 13.50 9.71 -8.29
C GLU A 128 11.98 9.84 -8.19
N VAL A 129 11.46 11.07 -8.18
CA VAL A 129 10.07 11.36 -7.83
C VAL A 129 9.22 11.66 -9.07
N TYR A 130 8.19 10.84 -9.32
CA TYR A 130 7.16 11.08 -10.33
C TYR A 130 5.79 11.27 -9.67
N GLU A 131 5.39 12.53 -9.52
CA GLU A 131 4.08 12.94 -9.03
C GLU A 131 3.10 13.17 -10.18
N ARG A 132 1.80 13.09 -9.87
CA ARG A 132 0.71 13.18 -10.86
C ARG A 132 0.84 12.20 -12.02
N LEU A 133 1.54 11.08 -11.82
CA LEU A 133 1.74 10.05 -12.82
C LEU A 133 0.80 8.87 -12.50
N ASN A 134 -0.09 8.56 -13.44
CA ASN A 134 -0.87 7.34 -13.35
C ASN A 134 0.01 6.15 -13.77
N ILE A 135 -0.12 5.02 -13.08
CA ILE A 135 0.64 3.81 -13.42
C ILE A 135 0.43 3.35 -14.88
N ARG A 136 -0.75 3.60 -15.45
CA ARG A 136 -1.08 3.29 -16.85
C ARG A 136 -0.25 4.08 -17.87
N ASP A 137 0.28 5.23 -17.45
CA ASP A 137 1.10 6.10 -18.29
C ASP A 137 2.60 5.92 -17.99
N ALA A 138 2.96 5.14 -16.97
CA ALA A 138 4.33 5.02 -16.47
C ALA A 138 5.28 4.34 -17.47
N VAL A 139 4.82 3.29 -18.16
CA VAL A 139 5.63 2.57 -19.15
C VAL A 139 6.11 3.51 -20.26
N ALA A 140 5.21 4.35 -20.77
CA ALA A 140 5.54 5.35 -21.79
C ALA A 140 6.46 6.45 -21.24
N THR A 141 6.28 6.84 -19.98
CA THR A 141 7.08 7.88 -19.31
C THR A 141 8.53 7.45 -19.10
N PHE A 142 8.76 6.16 -18.84
CA PHE A 142 10.07 5.62 -18.48
C PHE A 142 10.92 5.14 -19.65
N ASP A 143 10.41 5.24 -20.88
CA ASP A 143 11.14 4.98 -22.13
C ASP A 143 11.98 3.69 -22.09
N GLY A 144 11.35 2.59 -21.65
CA GLY A 144 11.98 1.27 -21.58
C GLY A 144 12.81 0.98 -20.31
N LYS A 145 12.93 1.92 -19.37
CA LYS A 145 13.50 1.64 -18.03
C LYS A 145 12.62 0.62 -17.31
N VAL A 146 13.27 -0.40 -16.75
CA VAL A 146 12.64 -1.52 -16.03
C VAL A 146 13.36 -1.81 -14.72
N PHE A 147 12.61 -2.25 -13.72
CA PHE A 147 13.05 -2.38 -12.33
C PHE A 147 13.27 -3.84 -11.91
N GLN A 148 14.10 -4.04 -10.88
CA GLN A 148 14.44 -5.37 -10.34
C GLN A 148 13.52 -5.78 -9.17
N LEU A 149 12.91 -4.80 -8.51
CA LEU A 149 11.91 -5.01 -7.47
C LEU A 149 10.83 -3.93 -7.59
N LEU A 150 9.58 -4.35 -7.68
CA LEU A 150 8.42 -3.46 -7.63
C LEU A 150 7.68 -3.68 -6.33
N VAL A 151 7.30 -2.59 -5.67
CA VAL A 151 6.38 -2.60 -4.53
C VAL A 151 5.18 -1.73 -4.86
N ALA A 152 3.97 -2.12 -4.41
CA ALA A 152 2.78 -1.31 -4.64
C ALA A 152 1.80 -1.33 -3.47
N ASP A 153 1.35 -0.13 -3.07
CA ASP A 153 0.30 0.09 -2.07
C ASP A 153 -0.80 1.00 -2.65
N LEU A 154 -1.63 0.43 -3.54
CA LEU A 154 -2.66 1.20 -4.25
C LEU A 154 -3.97 1.26 -3.49
N SER A 155 -4.69 2.37 -3.62
CA SER A 155 -6.02 2.56 -3.04
C SER A 155 -7.00 3.01 -4.12
N PHE A 156 -8.29 2.67 -3.95
CA PHE A 156 -9.38 3.06 -4.84
C PHE A 156 -9.30 2.52 -6.29
N ILE A 157 -8.43 1.54 -6.52
CA ILE A 157 -8.30 0.82 -7.78
C ILE A 157 -8.08 -0.67 -7.49
N SER A 158 -8.69 -1.52 -8.31
CA SER A 158 -8.40 -2.95 -8.29
C SER A 158 -7.06 -3.20 -8.96
N LEU A 159 -6.19 -4.01 -8.34
CA LEU A 159 -4.92 -4.45 -8.94
C LEU A 159 -5.16 -5.12 -10.30
N ARG A 160 -6.31 -5.77 -10.49
CA ARG A 160 -6.66 -6.43 -11.75
C ARG A 160 -6.69 -5.50 -12.95
N LEU A 161 -6.88 -4.20 -12.72
CA LEU A 161 -6.96 -3.17 -13.76
C LEU A 161 -5.62 -2.50 -14.10
N VAL A 162 -4.55 -2.85 -13.38
CA VAL A 162 -3.22 -2.24 -13.53
C VAL A 162 -2.07 -3.25 -13.46
N LEU A 163 -2.37 -4.54 -13.27
CA LEU A 163 -1.37 -5.60 -13.17
C LEU A 163 -0.49 -5.70 -14.42
N GLU A 164 -1.07 -5.51 -15.61
CA GLU A 164 -0.30 -5.48 -16.87
C GLU A 164 0.73 -4.35 -16.86
N ASP A 165 0.33 -3.14 -16.46
CA ASP A 165 1.21 -1.97 -16.36
C ASP A 165 2.34 -2.20 -15.34
N LEU A 166 2.01 -2.74 -14.16
CA LEU A 166 2.98 -3.08 -13.11
C LEU A 166 4.01 -4.10 -13.61
N VAL A 167 3.56 -5.16 -14.30
CA VAL A 167 4.45 -6.21 -14.84
C VAL A 167 5.29 -5.68 -16.00
N ALA A 168 4.78 -4.75 -16.80
CA ALA A 168 5.53 -4.12 -17.88
C ALA A 168 6.73 -3.30 -17.36
N LEU A 169 6.63 -2.71 -16.16
CA LEU A 169 7.74 -1.99 -15.51
C LEU A 169 8.85 -2.90 -14.96
N CYS A 170 8.66 -4.21 -14.94
CA CYS A 170 9.58 -5.14 -14.28
C CYS A 170 10.51 -5.84 -15.28
N LYS A 171 11.78 -6.05 -14.89
CA LYS A 171 12.69 -6.97 -15.61
C LYS A 171 12.15 -8.40 -15.54
N GLU A 172 12.50 -9.22 -16.52
CA GLU A 172 12.22 -10.67 -16.44
C GLU A 172 12.87 -11.25 -15.18
N GLY A 173 12.13 -12.07 -14.42
CA GLY A 173 12.57 -12.60 -13.13
C GLY A 173 12.51 -11.64 -11.94
N ALA A 174 12.08 -10.38 -12.15
CA ALA A 174 11.92 -9.42 -11.06
C ALA A 174 10.77 -9.82 -10.12
N SER A 175 10.94 -9.49 -8.84
CA SER A 175 9.91 -9.66 -7.82
C SER A 175 8.97 -8.46 -7.79
N LEU A 176 7.68 -8.73 -7.62
CA LEU A 176 6.65 -7.74 -7.35
C LEU A 176 6.02 -8.05 -5.99
N VAL A 177 6.01 -7.08 -5.08
CA VAL A 177 5.41 -7.18 -3.75
C VAL A 177 4.20 -6.25 -3.69
N LEU A 178 3.00 -6.81 -3.83
CA LEU A 178 1.77 -6.03 -3.97
C LEU A 178 0.91 -6.15 -2.72
N LEU A 179 0.41 -5.03 -2.20
CA LEU A 179 -0.58 -5.04 -1.14
C LEU A 179 -1.99 -5.16 -1.73
N VAL A 180 -2.58 -6.34 -1.62
CA VAL A 180 -3.96 -6.65 -2.02
C VAL A 180 -4.92 -6.24 -0.91
N LYS A 181 -5.91 -5.43 -1.28
CA LYS A 181 -6.90 -4.85 -0.36
C LYS A 181 -8.30 -5.30 -0.77
N PRO A 182 -8.88 -6.35 -0.13
CA PRO A 182 -10.17 -6.91 -0.53
C PRO A 182 -11.29 -5.88 -0.71
N GLN A 183 -11.29 -4.77 0.06
CA GLN A 183 -12.26 -3.70 -0.08
C GLN A 183 -12.21 -2.92 -1.41
N PHE A 184 -11.09 -2.98 -2.14
CA PHE A 184 -10.94 -2.38 -3.47
C PHE A 184 -11.01 -3.42 -4.60
N GLU A 185 -10.93 -4.70 -4.25
CA GLU A 185 -11.08 -5.84 -5.18
C GLU A 185 -12.52 -6.40 -5.20
N SER A 186 -13.28 -6.19 -4.14
CA SER A 186 -14.69 -6.58 -4.03
C SER A 186 -15.59 -5.74 -4.95
N SER A 187 -16.78 -6.25 -5.29
CA SER A 187 -17.75 -5.48 -6.05
C SER A 187 -18.21 -4.24 -5.26
N HIS A 188 -18.77 -3.26 -5.98
CA HIS A 188 -19.31 -2.07 -5.35
C HIS A 188 -20.44 -2.41 -4.36
N GLU A 189 -21.27 -3.40 -4.68
CA GLU A 189 -22.35 -3.88 -3.81
C GLU A 189 -21.82 -4.51 -2.53
N GLU A 190 -20.84 -5.42 -2.62
CA GLU A 190 -20.22 -6.07 -1.46
C GLU A 190 -19.57 -5.04 -0.52
N ALA A 191 -18.77 -4.12 -1.08
CA ALA A 191 -18.13 -3.06 -0.31
C ALA A 191 -19.16 -2.14 0.37
N SER A 192 -20.26 -1.84 -0.32
CA SER A 192 -21.34 -1.00 0.22
C SER A 192 -22.10 -1.70 1.35
N GLN A 193 -22.45 -2.97 1.18
CA GLN A 193 -23.12 -3.78 2.21
C GLN A 193 -22.25 -3.92 3.46
N ALA A 194 -20.94 -4.11 3.27
CA ALA A 194 -19.96 -4.19 4.34
C ALA A 194 -19.57 -2.84 4.95
N ARG A 195 -20.19 -1.73 4.51
CA ARG A 195 -19.87 -0.35 4.93
C ARG A 195 -18.37 -0.01 4.77
N GLY A 196 -17.73 -0.61 3.76
CA GLY A 196 -16.32 -0.44 3.44
C GLY A 196 -15.35 -1.23 4.33
N VAL A 197 -15.82 -2.16 5.18
CA VAL A 197 -14.97 -3.07 5.96
C VAL A 197 -15.33 -4.52 5.65
N ILE A 198 -14.58 -5.16 4.75
CA ILE A 198 -14.79 -6.55 4.36
C ILE A 198 -14.28 -7.46 5.48
N ARG A 199 -15.20 -8.13 6.17
CA ARG A 199 -14.90 -9.13 7.21
C ARG A 199 -15.14 -10.57 6.78
N ASP A 200 -15.86 -10.78 5.68
CA ASP A 200 -16.22 -12.12 5.21
C ASP A 200 -14.99 -12.81 4.57
N PRO A 201 -14.47 -13.91 5.16
CA PRO A 201 -13.35 -14.63 4.59
C PRO A 201 -13.61 -15.20 3.21
N ARG A 202 -14.87 -15.43 2.83
CA ARG A 202 -15.24 -15.88 1.47
C ARG A 202 -14.98 -14.79 0.44
N VAL A 203 -15.22 -13.53 0.80
CA VAL A 203 -14.92 -12.37 -0.06
C VAL A 203 -13.41 -12.18 -0.15
N TRP A 204 -12.66 -12.34 0.96
CA TRP A 204 -11.20 -12.33 0.92
C TRP A 204 -10.65 -13.41 -0.01
N GLU A 205 -11.08 -14.66 0.15
CA GLU A 205 -10.62 -15.77 -0.68
C GLU A 205 -10.90 -15.53 -2.16
N ARG A 206 -12.13 -15.13 -2.51
CA ARG A 206 -12.52 -14.85 -3.89
C ARG A 206 -11.65 -13.74 -4.50
N THR A 207 -11.55 -12.60 -3.82
CA THR A 207 -10.79 -11.45 -4.33
C THR A 207 -9.31 -11.75 -4.49
N LEU A 208 -8.69 -12.45 -3.54
CA LEU A 208 -7.29 -12.88 -3.64
C LEU A 208 -7.07 -13.86 -4.79
N ARG A 209 -8.00 -14.82 -4.99
CA ARG A 209 -7.94 -15.76 -6.12
C ARG A 209 -8.02 -15.03 -7.46
N GLU A 210 -8.95 -14.09 -7.61
CA GLU A 210 -9.12 -13.31 -8.84
C GLU A 210 -7.87 -12.47 -9.17
N VAL A 211 -7.25 -11.85 -8.17
CA VAL A 211 -5.98 -11.12 -8.36
C VAL A 211 -4.85 -12.08 -8.75
N ALA A 212 -4.75 -13.26 -8.12
CA ALA A 212 -3.71 -14.24 -8.42
C ALA A 212 -3.86 -14.84 -9.84
N GLU A 213 -5.10 -15.06 -10.28
CA GLU A 213 -5.42 -15.52 -11.63
C GLU A 213 -5.07 -14.48 -12.69
N GLU A 214 -5.40 -13.22 -12.43
CA GLU A 214 -5.03 -12.09 -13.28
C GLU A 214 -3.52 -11.94 -13.39
N ALA A 215 -2.82 -11.97 -12.26
CA ALA A 215 -1.36 -11.89 -12.19
C ALA A 215 -0.69 -13.00 -13.02
N ALA A 216 -1.20 -14.23 -12.93
CA ALA A 216 -0.74 -15.33 -13.76
C ALA A 216 -1.03 -15.11 -15.26
N ARG A 217 -2.17 -14.51 -15.61
CA ARG A 217 -2.52 -14.21 -17.01
C ARG A 217 -1.57 -13.20 -17.64
N VAL A 218 -1.15 -12.18 -16.90
CA VAL A 218 -0.21 -11.16 -17.37
C VAL A 218 1.27 -11.55 -17.22
N GLY A 219 1.56 -12.81 -16.86
CA GLY A 219 2.92 -13.34 -16.84
C GLY A 219 3.70 -13.15 -15.54
N ALA A 220 3.03 -12.82 -14.43
CA ALA A 220 3.65 -12.74 -13.10
C ALA A 220 2.84 -13.58 -12.09
N PRO A 221 2.91 -14.92 -12.13
CA PRO A 221 2.11 -15.75 -11.25
C PRO A 221 2.49 -15.58 -9.77
N LEU A 222 1.49 -15.75 -8.90
CA LEU A 222 1.66 -15.75 -7.46
C LEU A 222 2.64 -16.84 -7.01
N GLN A 223 3.66 -16.43 -6.26
CA GLN A 223 4.61 -17.32 -5.62
C GLN A 223 4.24 -17.53 -4.17
N GLU A 224 4.11 -16.44 -3.41
CA GLU A 224 3.84 -16.50 -1.98
C GLU A 224 2.82 -15.43 -1.58
N MET A 225 2.13 -15.66 -0.46
CA MET A 225 1.24 -14.66 0.12
C MET A 225 1.40 -14.58 1.64
N ALA A 226 1.25 -13.38 2.18
CA ALA A 226 1.33 -13.09 3.60
C ALA A 226 0.17 -12.18 4.01
N VAL A 227 -0.23 -12.22 5.28
CA VAL A 227 -1.14 -11.20 5.83
C VAL A 227 -0.34 -9.96 6.21
N SER A 228 -0.86 -8.77 5.94
CA SER A 228 -0.26 -7.54 6.46
C SER A 228 -0.29 -7.57 7.99
N PRO A 229 0.82 -7.20 8.68
CA PRO A 229 0.89 -7.20 10.14
C PRO A 229 -0.04 -6.12 10.74
N LEU A 230 -0.38 -5.11 9.93
CA LEU A 230 -1.24 -4.00 10.31
C LEU A 230 -2.52 -4.03 9.46
N ALA A 231 -3.66 -3.80 10.10
CA ALA A 231 -4.92 -3.61 9.37
C ALA A 231 -4.93 -2.26 8.65
N GLY A 232 -5.70 -2.17 7.56
CA GLY A 232 -5.96 -0.91 6.87
C GLY A 232 -6.71 0.10 7.76
N ALA A 233 -6.78 1.37 7.34
CA ALA A 233 -7.26 2.48 8.19
C ALA A 233 -8.66 2.30 8.81
N LYS A 234 -9.52 1.46 8.22
CA LYS A 234 -10.87 1.13 8.73
C LYS A 234 -10.96 -0.24 9.42
N GLY A 235 -9.83 -0.90 9.63
CA GLY A 235 -9.76 -2.27 10.16
C GLY A 235 -9.91 -3.37 9.10
N ASN A 236 -9.78 -3.05 7.80
CA ASN A 236 -9.73 -4.08 6.76
C ASN A 236 -8.48 -4.94 6.92
N ARG A 237 -8.63 -6.25 6.74
CA ARG A 237 -7.49 -7.14 6.53
C ARG A 237 -6.91 -6.86 5.14
N GLU A 238 -5.60 -6.81 5.05
CA GLU A 238 -4.86 -6.58 3.81
C GLU A 238 -3.82 -7.70 3.68
N PHE A 239 -3.48 -8.07 2.45
CA PHE A 239 -2.66 -9.24 2.16
C PHE A 239 -1.57 -8.87 1.18
N PHE A 240 -0.35 -9.33 1.41
CA PHE A 240 0.74 -9.19 0.47
C PHE A 240 0.79 -10.36 -0.48
N PHE A 241 1.00 -10.07 -1.76
CA PHE A 241 1.37 -11.02 -2.79
C PHE A 241 2.82 -10.82 -3.18
N HIS A 242 3.57 -11.91 -3.25
CA HIS A 242 4.84 -11.97 -3.95
C HIS A 242 4.63 -12.64 -5.30
N LEU A 243 4.83 -11.87 -6.36
CA LEU A 243 4.79 -12.33 -7.74
C LEU A 243 6.19 -12.30 -8.32
N ILE A 244 6.46 -13.14 -9.31
CA ILE A 244 7.72 -13.08 -10.08
C ILE A 244 7.38 -13.07 -11.57
N LYS A 245 7.83 -12.04 -12.28
CA LYS A 245 7.64 -11.94 -13.73
C LYS A 245 8.37 -13.08 -14.43
N GLY A 246 7.67 -13.81 -15.31
CA GLY A 246 8.24 -14.91 -16.08
C GLY A 246 8.38 -16.23 -15.33
N ALA A 247 8.05 -16.27 -14.04
CA ALA A 247 8.14 -17.50 -13.26
C ALA A 247 7.12 -18.54 -13.74
N LYS A 248 7.43 -19.82 -13.48
CA LYS A 248 6.43 -20.87 -13.66
C LYS A 248 5.32 -20.67 -12.64
N LYS A 249 4.08 -20.84 -13.08
CA LYS A 249 2.93 -20.85 -12.18
C LYS A 249 3.08 -22.01 -11.19
N GLN A 250 3.14 -21.69 -9.90
CA GLN A 250 3.02 -22.68 -8.85
C GLN A 250 1.60 -22.69 -8.27
N PHE A 251 1.20 -23.83 -7.71
CA PHE A 251 -0.09 -23.94 -7.06
C PHE A 251 0.00 -23.35 -5.66
N VAL A 252 -0.51 -22.13 -5.50
CA VAL A 252 -0.72 -21.49 -4.20
C VAL A 252 -2.18 -21.67 -3.82
N ASP A 253 -2.44 -22.49 -2.80
CA ASP A 253 -3.79 -22.70 -2.29
C ASP A 253 -4.19 -21.54 -1.37
N VAL A 254 -4.79 -20.50 -1.96
CA VAL A 254 -5.26 -19.30 -1.26
C VAL A 254 -6.14 -19.65 -0.06
N SER A 255 -7.01 -20.66 -0.19
CA SER A 255 -7.92 -21.09 0.87
C SER A 255 -7.16 -21.74 2.04
N LYS A 256 -6.10 -22.49 1.75
CA LYS A 256 -5.22 -23.08 2.77
C LYS A 256 -4.37 -22.01 3.44
N GLU A 257 -3.80 -21.08 2.68
CA GLU A 257 -2.99 -19.98 3.23
C GLU A 257 -3.82 -19.07 4.14
N LEU A 258 -5.05 -18.69 3.73
CA LEU A 258 -5.94 -17.91 4.59
C LEU A 258 -6.26 -18.62 5.91
N ARG A 259 -6.38 -19.96 5.90
CA ARG A 259 -6.62 -20.76 7.11
C ARG A 259 -5.39 -20.87 7.99
N SER A 260 -4.18 -20.90 7.42
CA SER A 260 -2.92 -21.00 8.15
C SER A 260 -2.60 -19.71 8.92
N MET A 261 -3.04 -18.56 8.41
CA MET A 261 -2.74 -17.22 8.93
C MET A 261 -3.36 -16.89 10.31
N LYS A 262 -4.05 -17.83 10.98
CA LYS A 262 -4.68 -17.65 12.31
C LYS A 262 -5.34 -16.29 12.47
N LEU A 263 -6.11 -15.88 11.46
CA LEU A 263 -6.77 -14.59 11.44
C LEU A 263 -7.77 -14.55 12.60
N ASN A 264 -7.45 -13.79 13.65
CA ASN A 264 -8.41 -13.54 14.73
C ASN A 264 -9.64 -12.86 14.11
N LEU A 265 -10.72 -13.64 13.99
CA LEU A 265 -12.07 -13.19 13.66
C LEU A 265 -12.65 -12.58 14.94
N GLN A 266 -12.20 -11.37 15.29
CA GLN A 266 -12.84 -10.55 16.32
C GLN A 266 -13.77 -9.53 15.66
#